data_AF-A0A1P8WJ03-F1
#
_entry.id   AF-A0A1P8WJ03-F1
#
_cell.length_a   1.000
_cell.length_b   1.000
_cell.length_c   1.000
_cell.angle_alpha   90.00
_cell.angle_beta   90.00
_cell.angle_gamma   90.00
#
_symmetry.space_group_name_H-M   'P 1'
#
loop_
_entity.id
_entity.type
_entity.pdbx_description
1 polymer ?
#
loop_
_entity_poly.entity_id
_entity_poly.type
_entity_poly.pdbx_seq_one_letter_code
_entity_poly.pdbx_strand_id
1 'polypeptide(L)'
;MPNTSAAKKYLRQSSARRIRNRAQRSELRTTVRGFLNLMDESPSREEADKRLSQVAKALDQAAAKNLIHSNTASRTKSRLAKLKKKTCA
;
A
#
# COMPACT_ATOMS: atom_id res chain seq x y z
N MET A 1 8.75 31.80 -0.22
CA MET A 1 9.64 31.60 0.95
C MET A 1 8.78 31.62 2.21
N PRO A 2 9.14 30.88 3.28
CA PRO A 2 8.44 30.98 4.55
C PRO A 2 8.69 32.36 5.17
N ASN A 3 7.62 33.12 5.44
CA ASN A 3 7.72 34.47 5.99
C ASN A 3 7.86 34.48 7.53
N THR A 4 7.63 33.35 8.19
CA THR A 4 7.75 33.18 9.65
C THR A 4 8.69 32.05 10.02
N SER A 5 9.31 32.15 11.20
CA SER A 5 10.23 31.12 11.74
C SER A 5 9.53 29.76 11.90
N ALA A 6 8.26 29.75 12.32
CA ALA A 6 7.42 28.57 12.39
C ALA A 6 7.23 27.92 11.01
N ALA A 7 6.93 28.70 9.98
CA ALA A 7 6.75 28.19 8.62
C ALA A 7 8.05 27.55 8.07
N LYS A 8 9.22 28.13 8.36
CA LYS A 8 10.52 27.53 8.01
C LYS A 8 10.72 26.17 8.68
N LYS A 9 10.32 26.03 9.94
CA LYS A 9 10.35 24.74 10.67
C LYS A 9 9.39 23.72 10.05
N TYR A 10 8.15 24.10 9.74
CA TYR A 10 7.18 23.21 9.09
C TYR A 10 7.64 22.75 7.70
N LEU A 11 8.29 23.62 6.93
CA LEU A 11 8.85 23.25 5.63
C LEU A 11 9.90 22.13 5.76
N ARG A 12 10.82 22.24 6.72
CA ARG A 12 11.82 21.21 7.01
C ARG A 12 11.21 19.89 7.48
N GLN A 13 10.20 19.96 8.34
CA GLN A 13 9.52 18.76 8.83
C GLN A 13 8.72 18.06 7.73
N SER A 14 8.04 18.85 6.89
CA SER A 14 7.22 18.32 5.80
C SER A 14 8.07 17.66 4.71
N SER A 15 9.24 18.20 4.38
CA SER A 15 10.17 17.57 3.42
C SER A 15 10.65 16.20 3.93
N ALA A 16 11.07 16.11 5.20
CA ALA A 16 11.50 14.85 5.81
C ALA A 16 10.38 13.80 5.88
N ARG A 17 9.15 14.22 6.24
CA ARG A 17 7.98 13.33 6.23
C ARG A 17 7.62 12.90 4.81
N ARG A 18 7.70 13.80 3.83
CA ARG A 18 7.41 13.51 2.41
C ARG A 18 8.32 12.43 1.86
N ILE A 19 9.62 12.48 2.14
CA ILE A 19 10.59 11.48 1.65
C ILE A 19 10.26 10.10 2.23
N ARG A 20 10.06 9.99 3.55
CA ARG A 20 9.70 8.73 4.21
C ARG A 20 8.39 8.15 3.70
N ASN A 21 7.35 8.99 3.60
CA ASN A 21 6.04 8.55 3.12
C ASN A 21 6.08 8.14 1.64
N ARG A 22 6.92 8.80 0.83
CA ARG A 22 7.11 8.43 -0.57
C ARG A 22 7.70 7.02 -0.68
N ALA A 23 8.77 6.73 0.07
CA ALA A 23 9.43 5.42 0.06
C ALA A 23 8.47 4.28 0.48
N GLN A 24 7.76 4.46 1.59
CA GLN A 24 6.79 3.47 2.07
C GLN A 24 5.61 3.30 1.10
N ARG A 25 5.15 4.39 0.47
CA ARG A 25 4.07 4.33 -0.51
C ARG A 25 4.52 3.66 -1.81
N SER A 26 5.77 3.84 -2.24
CA SER A 26 6.30 3.10 -3.40
C SER A 26 6.40 1.61 -3.09
N GLU A 27 6.91 1.23 -1.92
CA GLU A 27 7.00 -0.17 -1.50
C GLU A 27 5.62 -0.85 -1.50
N LEU A 28 4.61 -0.20 -0.91
CA LEU A 28 3.23 -0.70 -0.90
C LEU A 28 2.64 -0.84 -2.31
N ARG A 29 2.95 0.08 -3.23
CA ARG A 29 2.49 -0.04 -4.62
C ARG A 29 3.19 -1.19 -5.35
N THR A 30 4.47 -1.42 -5.06
CA THR A 30 5.23 -2.53 -5.62
C THR A 30 4.70 -3.88 -5.12
N THR A 31 4.37 -4.01 -3.83
CA THR A 31 3.80 -5.26 -3.29
C THR A 31 2.43 -5.57 -3.91
N VAL A 32 1.57 -4.56 -4.06
CA VAL A 32 0.27 -4.72 -4.74
C VAL A 32 0.46 -5.07 -6.21
N ARG A 33 1.37 -4.41 -6.93
CA ARG A 33 1.66 -4.74 -8.34
C ARG A 33 2.21 -6.15 -8.49
N GLY A 34 3.08 -6.60 -7.60
CA GLY A 34 3.61 -7.96 -7.61
C GLY A 34 2.51 -9.03 -7.43
N PHE A 35 1.46 -8.73 -6.66
CA PHE A 35 0.30 -9.62 -6.59
C PHE A 35 -0.55 -9.59 -7.86
N LEU A 36 -0.74 -8.42 -8.48
CA LEU A 36 -1.48 -8.33 -9.74
C LEU A 36 -0.78 -9.13 -10.85
N ASN A 37 0.53 -8.96 -11.01
CA ASN A 37 1.30 -9.74 -12.00
C ASN A 37 1.20 -11.24 -11.73
N LEU A 38 1.29 -11.66 -10.47
CA LEU A 38 1.13 -13.06 -10.10
C LEU A 38 -0.27 -13.58 -10.44
N MET A 39 -1.33 -12.77 -10.34
CA MET A 39 -2.67 -13.16 -10.79
C MET A 39 -2.79 -13.25 -12.31
N ASP A 40 -2.08 -12.41 -13.07
CA ASP A 40 -2.09 -12.47 -14.53
C ASP A 40 -1.47 -13.79 -15.05
N GLU A 41 -0.53 -14.37 -14.31
CA GLU A 41 0.13 -15.65 -14.62
C GLU A 41 -0.70 -16.90 -14.28
N SER A 42 -1.92 -16.74 -13.74
CA SER A 42 -2.84 -17.83 -13.35
C SER A 42 -2.20 -18.87 -12.41
N PRO A 43 -1.82 -18.48 -11.19
CA PRO A 43 -1.06 -19.30 -10.26
C PRO A 43 -1.95 -20.29 -9.51
N SER A 44 -1.33 -21.24 -8.81
CA SER A 44 -2.05 -22.13 -7.92
C SER A 44 -2.77 -21.36 -6.80
N ARG A 45 -3.92 -21.90 -6.37
CA ARG A 45 -4.78 -21.29 -5.34
C ARG A 45 -4.03 -21.08 -4.01
N GLU A 46 -3.13 -21.99 -3.66
CA GLU A 46 -2.34 -21.91 -2.43
C GLU A 46 -1.33 -20.76 -2.45
N GLU A 47 -0.66 -20.55 -3.59
CA GLU A 47 0.33 -19.48 -3.76
C GLU A 47 -0.36 -18.11 -3.75
N ALA A 48 -1.52 -18.02 -4.40
CA ALA A 48 -2.38 -16.85 -4.36
C ALA A 48 -2.79 -16.48 -2.92
N ASP A 49 -3.15 -17.47 -2.10
CA ASP A 49 -3.56 -17.24 -0.71
C ASP A 49 -2.42 -16.80 0.21
N LYS A 50 -1.24 -17.43 0.04
CA LYS A 50 -0.02 -17.01 0.75
C LYS A 50 0.34 -15.56 0.40
N ARG A 51 0.31 -15.21 -0.90
CA ARG A 51 0.67 -13.86 -1.35
C ARG A 51 -0.37 -12.81 -0.94
N LEU A 52 -1.66 -13.16 -0.99
CA LEU A 52 -2.74 -12.27 -0.55
C LEU A 52 -2.61 -11.94 0.94
N SER A 53 -2.26 -12.92 1.78
CA SER A 53 -2.05 -12.73 3.22
C SER A 53 -0.90 -11.76 3.50
N GLN A 54 0.20 -11.86 2.75
CA GLN A 54 1.33 -10.93 2.83
C GLN A 54 0.94 -9.49 2.44
N VAL A 55 0.21 -9.33 1.33
CA VAL A 55 -0.25 -8.02 0.86
C VAL A 55 -1.26 -7.40 1.82
N ALA A 56 -2.19 -8.20 2.35
CA ALA A 56 -3.16 -7.74 3.35
C ALA A 56 -2.47 -7.20 4.60
N LYS A 57 -1.46 -7.92 5.12
CA LYS A 57 -0.64 -7.47 6.25
C LYS A 57 0.04 -6.14 5.96
N ALA A 58 0.64 -5.98 4.78
CA ALA A 58 1.31 -4.73 4.39
C ALA A 58 0.32 -3.54 4.29
N LEU A 59 -0.88 -3.77 3.75
CA LEU A 59 -1.94 -2.75 3.67
C LEU A 59 -2.42 -2.32 5.05
N ASP A 60 -2.62 -3.27 5.96
CA ASP A 60 -3.11 -2.98 7.32
C ASP A 60 -2.04 -2.26 8.15
N GLN A 61 -0.77 -2.63 8.00
CA GLN A 61 0.35 -1.89 8.62
C GLN A 61 0.46 -0.45 8.09
N ALA A 62 0.24 -0.24 6.80
CA ALA A 62 0.24 1.10 6.21
C ALA A 62 -0.96 1.95 6.68
N ALA A 63 -2.11 1.32 6.91
CA ALA A 63 -3.26 1.98 7.51
C ALA A 63 -2.99 2.37 8.97
N ALA A 64 -2.42 1.47 9.77
CA ALA A 64 -2.06 1.74 11.17
C ALA A 64 -1.04 2.89 11.30
N LYS A 65 -0.11 3.02 10.34
CA LYS A 65 0.85 4.13 10.27
C LYS A 65 0.26 5.43 9.69
N ASN A 66 -1.05 5.48 9.43
CA ASN A 66 -1.75 6.60 8.79
C ASN A 66 -1.17 7.01 7.42
N LEU A 67 -0.50 6.09 6.71
CA LEU A 67 0.01 6.33 5.36
C LEU A 67 -1.11 6.26 4.31
N ILE A 68 -2.11 5.41 4.56
CA ILE A 68 -3.35 5.31 3.81
C ILE A 68 -4.52 5.29 4.80
N HIS A 69 -5.69 5.76 4.37
CA HIS A 69 -6.89 5.68 5.18
C HIS A 69 -7.34 4.21 5.33
N SER A 70 -7.88 3.83 6.49
CA SER A 70 -8.43 2.50 6.78
C SER A 70 -9.39 2.02 5.68
N ASN A 71 -10.37 2.85 5.30
CA ASN A 71 -11.28 2.59 4.18
C ASN A 71 -10.59 2.32 2.84
N THR A 72 -9.44 2.97 2.58
CA THR A 72 -8.67 2.70 1.35
C THR A 72 -7.98 1.34 1.43
N ALA A 73 -7.44 0.96 2.59
CA ALA A 73 -6.93 -0.39 2.81
C ALA A 73 -8.04 -1.44 2.62
N SER A 74 -9.19 -1.28 3.29
CA SER A 74 -10.35 -2.19 3.18
C SER A 74 -10.87 -2.33 1.75
N ARG A 75 -11.00 -1.21 1.03
CA ARG A 75 -11.39 -1.20 -0.40
C ARG A 75 -10.40 -1.97 -1.27
N THR A 76 -9.10 -1.80 -1.01
CA THR A 76 -8.05 -2.49 -1.78
C THR A 76 -8.06 -3.99 -1.49
N LYS A 77 -8.16 -4.39 -0.21
CA LYS A 77 -8.33 -5.80 0.19
C LYS A 77 -9.52 -6.47 -0.50
N SER A 78 -10.68 -5.79 -0.51
CA SER A 78 -11.89 -6.29 -1.16
C SER A 78 -11.69 -6.51 -2.67
N ARG A 79 -11.02 -5.55 -3.36
CA ARG A 79 -10.74 -5.67 -4.80
C ARG A 79 -9.79 -6.82 -5.11
N LEU A 80 -8.72 -7.00 -4.35
CA LEU A 80 -7.76 -8.09 -4.55
C LEU A 80 -8.41 -9.46 -4.30
N ALA A 81 -9.25 -9.57 -3.26
CA ALA A 81 -9.98 -10.80 -2.99
C ALA A 81 -10.98 -11.14 -4.10
N LYS A 82 -11.67 -10.14 -4.66
CA LYS A 82 -12.56 -10.32 -5.83
C LYS A 82 -11.77 -10.77 -7.07
N LEU A 83 -10.60 -10.18 -7.31
CA LEU A 83 -9.75 -10.56 -8.44
C LEU A 83 -9.32 -12.02 -8.35
N LYS A 84 -8.77 -12.44 -7.20
CA LYS A 84 -8.42 -13.85 -6.93
C LYS A 84 -9.59 -14.79 -7.21
N LYS A 85 -10.79 -14.46 -6.72
CA LYS A 85 -12.00 -15.27 -6.95
C LYS A 85 -12.37 -15.38 -8.42
N LYS A 86 -12.12 -14.35 -9.22
CA LYS A 86 -12.42 -14.37 -10.66
C LYS A 86 -11.40 -15.20 -11.44
N THR A 87 -10.13 -15.09 -11.08
CA THR A 87 -9.02 -15.72 -11.81
C THR A 87 -8.84 -17.21 -11.47
N CYS A 88 -8.98 -17.58 -10.20
CA CYS A 88 -8.82 -18.97 -9.74
C CYS A 88 -10.16 -19.71 -9.60
N ALA A 89 -11.19 -19.32 -10.37
CA ALA A 89 -12.50 -19.99 -10.41
C ALA A 89 -12.44 -21.26 -11.26
#